data_AF-A0A926IAN1-F1
#
_entry.id   AF-A0A926IAN1-F1
#
_cell.length_a   1.000
_cell.length_b   1.000
_cell.length_c   1.000
_cell.angle_alpha   90.00
_cell.angle_beta   90.00
_cell.angle_gamma   90.00
#
_symmetry.space_group_name_H-M   'P 1'
#
loop_
_entity.id
_entity.type
_entity.pdbx_description
1 polymer ?
#
loop_
_entity_poly.entity_id
_entity_poly.type
_entity_poly.pdbx_seq_one_letter_code
_entity_poly.pdbx_strand_id
1 'polypeptide(L)'
;MKLDLRVINEKVMPITLLDGTAIHVKKPSRLFLNEIEAFKQRDHKTLRFEDIEAQTEEITLKILNNNTEGRVFDSIYLNKEGIDYIIQTQIFKAYFEFIFELMTNPN
;
A
#
# COMPACT_ATOMS: atom_id res chain seq x y z
N MET A 1 27.12 11.36 20.41
CA MET A 1 25.88 10.59 20.62
C MET A 1 25.56 9.89 19.29
N LYS A 2 25.63 8.56 19.23
CA LYS A 2 25.21 7.80 18.04
C LYS A 2 23.78 7.33 18.28
N LEU A 3 22.89 7.63 17.36
CA LEU A 3 21.50 7.19 17.39
C LEU A 3 21.48 5.69 17.04
N ASP A 4 21.25 4.83 18.03
CA ASP A 4 21.10 3.40 17.83
C ASP A 4 19.63 3.08 17.54
N LEU A 5 19.30 2.91 16.27
CA LEU A 5 17.94 2.65 15.80
C LEU A 5 17.55 1.17 15.87
N ARG A 6 18.44 0.29 16.35
CA ARG A 6 18.17 -1.16 16.47
C ARG A 6 17.04 -1.52 17.45
N VAL A 7 16.62 -0.56 18.28
CA VAL A 7 15.48 -0.69 19.21
C VAL A 7 14.13 -0.38 18.53
N ILE A 8 14.15 0.24 17.36
CA ILE A 8 12.93 0.53 16.59
C ILE A 8 12.57 -0.74 15.81
N ASN A 9 11.79 -1.63 16.44
CA ASN A 9 11.10 -2.68 15.69
C ASN A 9 10.03 -2.00 14.82
N GLU A 10 10.34 -1.82 13.54
CA GLU A 10 9.38 -1.29 12.58
C GLU A 10 8.26 -2.31 12.39
N LYS A 11 7.05 -1.98 12.82
CA LYS A 11 5.88 -2.83 12.61
C LYS A 11 5.53 -2.81 11.12
N VAL A 12 5.40 -4.00 10.55
CA VAL A 12 5.15 -4.25 9.12
C VAL A 12 3.89 -5.09 8.93
N MET A 13 3.24 -4.95 7.78
CA MET A 13 2.07 -5.72 7.40
C MET A 13 2.46 -6.86 6.46
N PRO A 14 2.26 -8.14 6.83
CA PRO A 14 2.50 -9.24 5.91
C PRO A 14 1.41 -9.30 4.82
N ILE A 15 1.81 -9.46 3.57
CA ILE A 15 0.93 -9.77 2.43
C ILE A 15 1.41 -11.08 1.83
N THR A 16 0.52 -12.07 1.77
CA THR A 16 0.78 -13.32 1.04
C THR A 16 0.37 -13.11 -0.42
N LEU A 17 1.34 -13.22 -1.32
CA LEU A 17 1.14 -13.16 -2.76
C LEU A 17 0.52 -14.47 -3.27
N LEU A 18 0.02 -14.44 -4.51
CA LEU A 18 -0.66 -15.58 -5.12
C LEU A 18 0.28 -16.76 -5.39
N ASP A 19 1.57 -16.51 -5.54
CA ASP A 19 2.63 -17.53 -5.62
C ASP A 19 2.96 -18.17 -4.26
N GLY A 20 2.28 -17.75 -3.18
CA GLY A 20 2.52 -18.20 -1.80
C GLY A 20 3.66 -17.48 -1.09
N THR A 21 4.37 -16.56 -1.76
CA THR A 21 5.42 -15.78 -1.13
C THR A 21 4.82 -14.71 -0.22
N ALA A 22 5.34 -14.55 0.99
CA ALA A 22 5.01 -13.42 1.84
C ALA A 22 5.97 -12.25 1.59
N ILE A 23 5.43 -11.04 1.48
CA ILE A 23 6.18 -9.77 1.58
C ILE A 23 5.72 -9.00 2.81
N HIS A 24 6.59 -8.14 3.35
CA HIS A 24 6.26 -7.31 4.49
C HIS A 24 6.25 -5.84 4.08
N VAL A 25 5.06 -5.25 4.06
CA VAL A 25 4.86 -3.85 3.66
C VAL A 25 5.02 -2.94 4.87
N LYS A 26 5.75 -1.84 4.68
CA LYS A 26 6.03 -0.83 5.70
C LYS A 26 4.88 0.16 5.85
N LYS A 27 4.89 0.90 6.96
CA LYS A 27 4.06 2.09 7.15
C LYS A 27 4.27 3.07 5.98
N PRO A 28 3.22 3.76 5.50
CA PRO A 28 3.38 4.75 4.44
C PRO A 28 4.20 5.94 4.91
N SER A 29 4.87 6.61 3.97
CA SER A 29 5.43 7.93 4.22
C SER A 29 4.30 8.96 4.39
N ARG A 30 4.61 10.09 5.04
CA ARG A 30 3.65 11.21 5.16
C ARG A 30 3.23 11.76 3.79
N LEU A 31 4.16 11.76 2.82
CA LEU A 31 3.87 12.16 1.45
C LEU A 31 2.80 11.26 0.82
N PHE A 32 2.93 9.94 0.98
CA PHE A 32 1.97 8.99 0.43
C PHE A 32 0.59 9.10 1.10
N LEU A 33 0.53 9.35 2.40
CA LEU A 33 -0.74 9.63 3.09
C LEU A 33 -1.45 10.87 2.50
N ASN A 34 -0.70 11.95 2.25
CA ASN A 34 -1.25 13.15 1.64
C ASN A 34 -1.77 12.89 0.21
N GLU A 35 -1.09 12.05 -0.58
CA GLU A 35 -1.54 11.66 -1.92
C GLU A 35 -2.89 10.94 -1.87
N ILE A 36 -3.07 10.02 -0.91
CA ILE A 36 -4.33 9.29 -0.76
C ILE A 36 -5.45 10.20 -0.26
N GLU A 37 -5.17 11.12 0.67
CA GLU A 37 -6.16 12.11 1.11
C GLU A 37 -6.60 13.03 -0.04
N ALA A 38 -5.65 13.50 -0.85
CA ALA A 38 -5.95 14.31 -2.03
C ALA A 38 -6.83 13.56 -3.03
N PHE A 39 -6.64 12.24 -3.18
CA PHE A 39 -7.51 11.40 -4.01
C PHE A 39 -8.95 11.35 -3.48
N LYS A 40 -9.13 11.12 -2.17
CA LYS A 40 -10.46 11.08 -1.53
C LYS A 40 -11.23 12.41 -1.65
N GLN A 41 -10.51 13.53 -1.79
CA GLN A 41 -11.11 14.85 -1.94
C GLN A 41 -11.48 15.20 -3.39
N ARG A 42 -11.07 14.40 -4.38
CA ARG A 42 -11.49 14.64 -5.78
C ARG A 42 -12.99 14.38 -5.92
N ASP A 43 -13.67 15.25 -6.68
CA ASP A 43 -15.10 15.08 -6.93
C ASP A 43 -15.35 13.84 -7.79
N HIS A 44 -15.84 12.78 -7.16
CA HIS A 44 -16.19 11.52 -7.79
C HIS A 44 -17.22 11.66 -8.92
N LYS A 45 -17.94 12.79 -9.01
CA LYS A 45 -18.87 13.06 -10.12
C LYS A 45 -18.18 13.42 -11.43
N THR A 46 -16.87 13.71 -11.39
CA THR A 46 -16.08 14.14 -12.57
C THR A 46 -15.04 13.13 -13.01
N LEU A 47 -14.78 12.10 -12.18
CA LEU A 47 -13.78 11.07 -12.48
C LEU A 47 -14.38 9.99 -13.38
N ARG A 48 -13.68 9.69 -14.49
CA ARG A 48 -14.03 8.53 -15.31
C ARG A 48 -13.58 7.27 -14.60
N PHE A 49 -14.24 6.15 -14.90
CA PHE A 49 -13.93 4.87 -14.26
C PHE A 49 -12.48 4.45 -14.53
N GLU A 50 -11.97 4.67 -15.74
CA GLU A 50 -10.59 4.35 -16.13
C GLU A 50 -9.57 5.15 -15.30
N ASP A 51 -9.89 6.40 -14.95
CA ASP A 51 -9.02 7.24 -14.14
C ASP A 51 -8.97 6.75 -12.67
N ILE A 52 -10.05 6.14 -12.18
CA ILE A 52 -10.14 5.53 -10.84
C ILE A 52 -9.36 4.22 -10.81
N GLU A 53 -9.51 3.39 -11.84
CA GLU A 53 -8.80 2.11 -11.96
C GLU A 53 -7.29 2.32 -12.04
N ALA A 54 -6.82 3.21 -12.92
CA ALA A 54 -5.40 3.53 -13.05
C ALA A 54 -4.78 4.07 -11.74
N GLN A 55 -5.53 4.89 -10.99
CA GLN A 55 -5.07 5.39 -9.69
C GLN A 55 -5.05 4.30 -8.62
N THR A 56 -6.03 3.40 -8.63
CA THR A 56 -6.07 2.26 -7.71
C THR A 56 -4.88 1.33 -7.96
N GLU A 57 -4.53 1.13 -9.23
CA GLU A 57 -3.33 0.39 -9.65
C GLU A 57 -2.06 1.08 -9.14
N GLU A 58 -1.91 2.39 -9.38
CA GLU A 58 -0.75 3.17 -8.93
C GLU A 58 -0.55 3.08 -7.40
N ILE A 59 -1.65 3.25 -6.65
CA ILE A 59 -1.64 3.15 -5.19
C ILE A 59 -1.26 1.73 -4.77
N THR A 60 -1.81 0.70 -5.40
CA THR A 60 -1.47 -0.70 -5.11
C THR A 60 0.01 -0.96 -5.33
N LEU A 61 0.57 -0.50 -6.46
CA LEU A 61 2.00 -0.61 -6.74
C LEU A 61 2.83 0.13 -5.70
N LYS A 62 2.44 1.33 -5.28
CA LYS A 62 3.12 2.07 -4.20
C LYS A 62 3.11 1.32 -2.88
N ILE A 63 1.99 0.68 -2.53
CA ILE A 63 1.88 -0.17 -1.33
C ILE A 63 2.83 -1.36 -1.45
N LEU A 64 2.70 -2.17 -2.51
CA LEU A 64 3.49 -3.38 -2.67
C LEU A 64 4.99 -3.09 -2.76
N ASN A 65 5.39 -2.01 -3.43
CA ASN A 65 6.79 -1.59 -3.56
C ASN A 65 7.39 -1.01 -2.28
N ASN A 66 6.57 -0.65 -1.28
CA ASN A 66 7.04 -0.23 0.03
C ASN A 66 7.29 -1.45 0.95
N ASN A 67 8.00 -2.46 0.46
CA ASN A 67 8.29 -3.71 1.20
C ASN A 67 9.71 -3.76 1.79
N THR A 68 9.95 -4.66 2.74
CA THR A 68 11.27 -4.88 3.36
C THR A 68 12.17 -5.80 2.53
N GLU A 69 11.60 -6.63 1.68
CA GLU A 69 12.32 -7.59 0.83
C GLU A 69 13.03 -6.93 -0.37
N GLY A 70 12.74 -5.66 -0.65
CA GLY A 70 13.26 -4.95 -1.82
C GLY A 70 12.69 -5.45 -3.14
N ARG A 71 11.57 -6.18 -3.13
CA ARG A 71 10.88 -6.61 -4.35
C ARG A 71 10.30 -5.41 -5.07
N VAL A 72 10.35 -5.44 -6.40
CA VAL A 72 9.78 -4.42 -7.27
C VAL A 72 8.65 -5.06 -8.08
N PHE A 73 7.48 -4.45 -8.00
CA PHE A 73 6.24 -4.81 -8.67
C PHE A 73 5.88 -3.72 -9.67
N ASP A 74 5.39 -4.13 -10.83
CA ASP A 74 4.91 -3.27 -11.90
C ASP A 74 3.52 -3.69 -12.37
N SER A 75 2.95 -2.91 -13.27
CA SER A 75 1.64 -3.19 -13.89
C SER A 75 1.60 -4.56 -14.59
N ILE A 76 2.74 -5.00 -15.14
CA ILE A 76 2.83 -6.29 -15.83
C ILE A 76 2.62 -7.42 -14.83
N TYR A 77 3.23 -7.33 -13.65
CA TYR A 77 3.04 -8.27 -12.55
C TYR A 77 1.58 -8.33 -12.12
N LEU A 78 0.93 -7.18 -11.88
CA LEU A 78 -0.47 -7.15 -11.45
C LEU A 78 -1.38 -7.86 -12.46
N ASN A 79 -1.21 -7.56 -13.74
CA ASN A 79 -1.98 -8.17 -14.82
C ASN A 79 -1.73 -9.68 -14.95
N LYS A 80 -0.46 -10.10 -14.89
CA LYS A 80 -0.07 -11.51 -15.03
C LYS A 80 -0.62 -12.37 -13.90
N GLU A 81 -0.57 -11.86 -12.68
CA GLU A 81 -1.04 -12.56 -11.49
C GLU A 81 -2.56 -12.41 -11.29
N GLY A 82 -3.27 -11.69 -12.17
CA GLY A 82 -4.72 -11.51 -12.05
C GLY A 82 -5.13 -10.66 -10.85
N ILE A 83 -4.27 -9.72 -10.43
CA ILE A 83 -4.57 -8.73 -9.39
C ILE A 83 -5.42 -7.62 -10.00
N ASP A 84 -6.71 -7.94 -10.17
CA ASP A 84 -7.72 -7.04 -10.71
C ASP A 84 -8.14 -5.94 -9.72
N TYR A 85 -8.99 -5.01 -10.17
CA TYR A 85 -9.51 -3.92 -9.34
C TYR A 85 -10.08 -4.39 -7.99
N ILE A 86 -10.74 -5.56 -7.95
CA ILE A 86 -11.33 -6.08 -6.72
C ILE A 86 -10.22 -6.45 -5.73
N ILE A 87 -9.19 -7.20 -6.16
CA ILE A 87 -8.07 -7.55 -5.30
C ILE A 87 -7.30 -6.30 -4.86
N GLN A 88 -7.09 -5.35 -5.77
CA GLN A 88 -6.44 -4.08 -5.45
C GLN A 88 -7.19 -3.31 -4.33
N THR A 89 -8.53 -3.28 -4.38
CA THR A 89 -9.32 -2.64 -3.32
C THR A 89 -9.21 -3.37 -1.96
N GLN A 90 -9.04 -4.69 -1.96
CA GLN A 90 -8.79 -5.45 -0.74
C GLN A 90 -7.41 -5.15 -0.15
N ILE A 91 -6.38 -5.07 -1.00
CA ILE A 91 -5.02 -4.65 -0.57
C ILE A 91 -5.08 -3.26 0.05
N PHE A 92 -5.77 -2.33 -0.61
CA PHE A 92 -5.97 -0.98 -0.08
C PHE A 92 -6.65 -1.00 1.29
N LYS A 93 -7.77 -1.71 1.43
CA LYS A 93 -8.52 -1.80 2.70
C LYS A 93 -7.65 -2.36 3.83
N ALA A 94 -6.99 -3.50 3.61
CA ALA A 94 -6.11 -4.12 4.60
C ALA A 94 -4.98 -3.18 5.01
N TYR A 95 -4.39 -2.46 4.05
CA TYR A 95 -3.34 -1.49 4.34
C TYR A 95 -3.84 -0.31 5.19
N PHE A 96 -5.06 0.18 4.94
CA PHE A 96 -5.66 1.23 5.75
C PHE A 96 -5.99 0.78 7.17
N GLU A 97 -6.48 -0.45 7.34
CA GLU A 97 -6.70 -1.04 8.66
C GLU A 97 -5.39 -1.13 9.45
N PHE A 98 -4.31 -1.62 8.81
CA PHE A 98 -2.97 -1.63 9.39
C PHE A 98 -2.49 -0.23 9.82
N ILE A 99 -2.65 0.79 8.96
CA ILE A 99 -2.28 2.16 9.29
C ILE A 99 -3.11 2.67 10.48
N PHE A 100 -4.41 2.42 10.49
CA PHE A 100 -5.30 2.85 11.57
C PHE A 100 -4.92 2.20 12.91
N GLU A 101 -4.61 0.91 12.91
CA GLU A 101 -4.10 0.21 14.10
C GLU A 101 -2.80 0.85 14.61
N LEU A 102 -1.86 1.19 13.73
CA LEU A 102 -0.61 1.87 14.11
C LEU A 102 -0.84 3.27 14.69
N MET A 103 -1.88 3.98 14.25
CA MET A 103 -2.19 5.32 14.74
C MET A 103 -2.96 5.28 16.07
N THR A 104 -3.81 4.27 16.26
CA THR A 104 -4.66 4.13 17.44
C THR A 104 -3.99 3.37 18.58
N ASN A 105 -2.97 2.57 18.29
CA ASN A 105 -2.17 1.84 19.28
C ASN A 105 -0.68 2.16 19.13
N PRO A 106 -0.19 3.24 19.77
CA PRO A 106 1.19 3.73 19.62
C PRO A 106 2.25 2.90 20.38
N ASN A 107 1.86 1.80 21.03
CA ASN A 107 2.74 0.93 21.83
C ASN A 107 3.47 -0.12 20.97
#